data_AF-A0A378FS12-F1
#
_entry.id   AF-A0A378FS12-F1
#
_cell.length_a   1.000
_cell.length_b   1.000
_cell.length_c   1.000
_cell.angle_alpha   90.00
_cell.angle_beta   90.00
_cell.angle_gamma   90.00
#
_symmetry.space_group_name_H-M   'P 1'
#
loop_
_entity.id
_entity.type
_entity.pdbx_description
1 polymer ?
#
loop_
_entity_poly.entity_id
_entity_poly.type
_entity_poly.pdbx_seq_one_letter_code
_entity_poly.pdbx_strand_id
1 'polypeptide(L)'
;MNPMPGGSIDNCITFQPVQNHVVIGDDSTIDFSKYYHFIALPDLRVFANAGFPYSRMADLSDTLVVVPKAPTQGQVATLLQALGGIGSQTGLAAINLQMTDDGNQIKNKTRICC
;
A
#
# COMPACT_ATOMS: atom_id res chain seq x y z
N MET A 1 20.28 -35.81 4.58
CA MET A 1 19.09 -35.98 5.45
C MET A 1 19.56 -36.61 6.73
N ASN A 2 19.50 -35.90 7.86
CA ASN A 2 19.70 -36.53 9.17
C ASN A 2 18.41 -37.30 9.51
N PRO A 3 18.47 -38.61 9.82
CA PRO A 3 17.31 -39.34 10.27
C PRO A 3 16.82 -38.73 11.60
N MET A 4 15.59 -38.21 11.64
CA MET A 4 14.96 -37.86 12.91
C MET A 4 14.64 -39.19 13.63
N PRO A 5 15.16 -39.43 14.84
CA PRO A 5 14.77 -40.62 15.59
C PRO A 5 13.32 -40.43 16.04
N GLY A 6 12.42 -41.32 15.61
CA GLY A 6 11.04 -41.34 16.08
C GLY A 6 10.97 -41.93 17.49
N GLY A 7 10.32 -41.23 18.42
CA GLY A 7 9.95 -41.79 19.72
C GLY A 7 8.91 -42.90 19.60
N SER A 8 8.79 -43.74 20.64
CA SER A 8 7.74 -44.74 20.74
C SER A 8 6.62 -44.27 21.67
N ILE A 9 5.49 -44.98 21.68
CA ILE A 9 4.34 -44.69 22.55
C ILE A 9 4.74 -44.77 24.03
N ASP A 10 5.71 -45.63 24.37
CA ASP A 10 6.22 -45.84 25.72
C ASP A 10 7.44 -44.96 26.07
N ASN A 11 8.00 -44.22 25.11
CA ASN A 11 9.19 -43.41 25.32
C ASN A 11 9.19 -42.13 24.48
N CYS A 12 8.86 -41.02 25.13
CA CYS A 12 8.99 -39.68 24.56
C CYS A 12 10.46 -39.25 24.58
N ILE A 13 11.07 -39.14 23.40
CA ILE A 13 12.38 -38.51 23.22
C ILE A 13 12.20 -37.08 22.73
N THR A 14 12.91 -36.14 23.36
CA THR A 14 13.06 -34.78 22.86
C THR A 14 14.24 -34.74 21.90
N PHE A 15 13.98 -34.44 20.63
CA PHE A 15 15.05 -34.15 19.67
C PHE A 15 15.10 -32.64 19.48
N GLN A 16 16.29 -32.05 19.59
CA GLN A 16 16.52 -30.70 19.10
C GLN A 16 16.74 -30.80 17.59
N PRO A 17 15.90 -30.15 16.76
CA PRO A 17 16.22 -29.98 15.36
C PRO A 17 17.58 -29.29 15.27
N VAL A 18 18.48 -29.81 14.43
CA VAL A 18 19.71 -29.10 14.11
C VAL A 18 19.32 -27.74 13.54
N GLN A 19 19.85 -26.67 14.11
CA GLN A 19 19.50 -25.31 13.71
C GLN A 19 20.02 -25.07 12.28
N ASN A 20 19.12 -25.20 11.30
CA ASN A 20 19.44 -24.90 9.91
C ASN A 20 19.44 -23.39 9.75
N HIS A 21 20.60 -22.83 9.39
CA HIS A 21 20.70 -21.43 9.02
C HIS A 21 20.54 -21.33 7.50
N VAL A 22 19.51 -20.62 7.06
CA VAL A 22 19.28 -20.29 5.65
C VAL A 22 19.44 -18.79 5.50
N VAL A 23 20.25 -18.37 4.54
CA VAL A 23 20.50 -16.96 4.23
C VAL A 23 19.99 -16.67 2.82
N ILE A 24 19.46 -15.47 2.61
CA ILE A 24 19.21 -14.93 1.28
C ILE A 24 20.53 -14.30 0.82
N GLY A 25 21.06 -14.75 -0.32
CA GLY A 25 22.30 -14.20 -0.86
C GLY A 25 22.11 -12.77 -1.36
N ASP A 26 23.15 -11.94 -1.27
CA ASP A 26 23.12 -10.54 -1.71
C ASP A 26 22.83 -10.38 -3.21
N ASP A 27 23.08 -11.43 -4.01
CA ASP A 27 22.80 -11.52 -5.44
C ASP A 27 21.40 -12.08 -5.77
N SER A 28 20.60 -12.38 -4.74
CA SER A 28 19.23 -12.86 -4.93
C SER A 28 18.34 -11.73 -5.46
N THR A 29 17.78 -11.93 -6.66
CA THR A 29 16.86 -10.96 -7.28
C THR A 29 15.45 -11.50 -7.33
N ILE A 30 14.47 -10.67 -6.98
CA ILE A 30 13.04 -10.94 -7.23
C ILE A 30 12.64 -10.15 -8.47
N ASP A 31 12.31 -10.84 -9.56
CA ASP A 31 11.91 -10.23 -10.84
C ASP A 31 10.38 -10.17 -10.97
N PHE A 32 9.84 -8.95 -10.99
CA PHE A 32 8.41 -8.69 -11.23
C PHE A 32 8.09 -8.25 -12.67
N SER A 33 9.06 -8.22 -13.58
CA SER A 33 8.93 -7.63 -14.93
C SER A 33 7.81 -8.23 -15.79
N LYS A 34 7.39 -9.47 -15.50
CA LYS A 34 6.37 -10.20 -16.26
C LYS A 34 5.03 -10.31 -15.55
N TYR A 35 4.89 -9.72 -14.35
CA TYR A 35 3.62 -9.73 -13.64
C TYR A 35 2.74 -8.56 -14.09
N TYR A 36 1.59 -8.89 -14.63
CA TYR A 36 0.55 -7.90 -14.88
C TYR A 36 -0.09 -7.50 -13.55
N HIS A 37 0.18 -6.30 -13.06
CA HIS A 37 -0.56 -5.70 -11.95
C HIS A 37 -1.86 -5.09 -12.46
N PHE A 38 -2.89 -5.94 -12.52
CA PHE A 38 -4.27 -5.51 -12.76
C PHE A 38 -5.05 -5.50 -11.45
N ILE A 39 -5.74 -4.39 -11.20
CA ILE A 39 -6.77 -4.29 -10.18
C ILE A 39 -7.98 -3.61 -10.82
N ALA A 40 -9.17 -4.19 -10.63
CA ALA A 40 -10.40 -3.57 -11.05
C ALA A 40 -10.71 -2.37 -10.14
N LEU A 41 -11.01 -1.22 -10.73
CA LEU A 41 -11.36 0.00 -10.00
C LEU A 41 -12.83 0.37 -10.26
N PRO A 42 -13.53 1.00 -9.30
CA PRO A 42 -13.07 1.36 -7.95
C PRO A 42 -13.10 0.17 -6.96
N ASP A 43 -12.04 -0.01 -6.16
CA ASP A 43 -11.98 -0.97 -5.05
C ASP A 43 -11.81 -0.22 -3.72
N LEU A 44 -12.86 -0.21 -2.90
CA LEU A 44 -12.90 0.51 -1.63
C LEU A 44 -11.98 -0.11 -0.56
N ARG A 45 -11.74 -1.42 -0.61
CA ARG A 45 -10.85 -2.09 0.34
C ARG A 45 -9.43 -1.66 0.09
N VAL A 46 -8.99 -1.60 -1.16
CA VAL A 46 -7.63 -1.17 -1.50
C VAL A 46 -7.45 0.33 -1.29
N PHE A 47 -8.50 1.14 -1.49
CA PHE A 47 -8.48 2.54 -1.05
C PHE A 47 -8.29 2.66 0.47
N ALA A 48 -9.07 1.93 1.28
CA ALA A 48 -9.01 2.04 2.74
C ALA A 48 -7.70 1.52 3.34
N ASN A 49 -7.07 0.52 2.73
CA ASN A 49 -5.87 -0.15 3.28
C ASN A 49 -4.56 0.23 2.60
N ALA A 50 -4.61 0.75 1.36
CA ALA A 50 -3.40 1.17 0.63
C ALA A 50 -3.48 2.59 0.04
N GLY A 51 -4.60 3.32 0.19
CA GLY A 51 -4.77 4.64 -0.43
C GLY A 51 -4.79 4.62 -1.97
N PHE A 52 -4.88 3.43 -2.57
CA PHE A 52 -4.86 3.24 -4.02
C PHE A 52 -6.22 3.68 -4.61
N PRO A 53 -6.28 4.34 -5.78
CA PRO A 53 -5.18 4.56 -6.73
C PRO A 53 -4.25 5.74 -6.40
N TYR A 54 -4.56 6.60 -5.43
CA TYR A 54 -3.82 7.86 -5.26
C TYR A 54 -2.39 7.66 -4.74
N SER A 55 -2.17 6.60 -3.96
CA SER A 55 -0.86 6.20 -3.43
C SER A 55 0.15 5.68 -4.47
N ARG A 56 -0.19 5.64 -5.77
CA ARG A 56 0.78 5.23 -6.82
C ARG A 56 2.02 6.12 -6.80
N MET A 57 1.82 7.43 -6.65
CA MET A 57 2.89 8.38 -6.43
C MET A 57 2.86 8.74 -4.94
N ALA A 58 3.97 8.51 -4.24
CA ALA A 58 4.02 8.65 -2.79
C ALA A 58 3.70 10.07 -2.30
N ASP A 59 3.99 11.08 -3.13
CA ASP A 59 3.76 12.51 -2.92
C ASP A 59 2.40 13.01 -3.48
N LEU A 60 1.60 12.09 -4.04
CA LEU A 60 0.32 12.33 -4.70
C LEU A 60 0.41 13.26 -5.93
N SER A 61 1.56 13.35 -6.62
CA SER A 61 1.78 14.26 -7.76
C SER A 61 0.75 14.17 -8.89
N ASP A 62 0.18 12.99 -9.11
CA ASP A 62 -0.80 12.73 -10.18
C ASP A 62 -2.25 12.97 -9.74
N THR A 63 -2.47 13.43 -8.52
CA THR A 63 -3.79 13.54 -7.89
C THR A 63 -4.33 14.97 -8.00
N LEU A 64 -5.60 15.09 -8.42
CA LEU A 64 -6.37 16.32 -8.37
C LEU A 64 -7.49 16.17 -7.35
N VAL A 65 -7.46 16.93 -6.28
CA VAL A 65 -8.51 17.01 -5.27
C VAL A 65 -9.54 18.06 -5.70
N VAL A 66 -10.82 17.72 -5.62
CA VAL A 66 -11.91 18.66 -5.91
C VAL A 66 -12.50 19.14 -4.60
N VAL A 67 -12.42 20.44 -4.34
CA VAL A 67 -12.97 21.07 -3.13
C VAL A 67 -14.02 22.10 -3.50
N PRO A 68 -15.11 22.23 -2.73
CA PRO A 68 -16.04 23.34 -2.92
C PRO A 68 -15.34 24.69 -2.78
N LYS A 69 -15.80 25.69 -3.54
CA LYS A 69 -15.25 27.06 -3.50
C LYS A 69 -15.20 27.68 -2.09
N ALA A 70 -16.14 27.31 -1.23
CA ALA A 70 -16.16 27.67 0.18
C ALA A 70 -16.31 26.38 1.02
N PRO A 71 -15.20 25.70 1.35
CA PRO A 71 -15.26 24.45 2.10
C PRO A 71 -15.59 24.75 3.56
N THR A 72 -16.43 23.90 4.14
CA THR A 72 -16.71 23.92 5.58
C THR A 72 -15.52 23.36 6.35
N GLN A 73 -15.43 23.67 7.66
CA GLN A 73 -14.37 23.12 8.51
C GLN A 73 -14.34 21.58 8.49
N GLY A 74 -15.51 20.94 8.46
CA GLY A 74 -15.62 19.48 8.35
C GLY A 74 -15.04 18.93 7.04
N GLN A 75 -15.24 19.64 5.92
CA GLN A 75 -14.67 19.24 4.62
C GLN A 75 -13.16 19.38 4.60
N VAL A 76 -12.61 20.47 5.17
CA VAL A 76 -11.15 20.65 5.30
C VAL A 76 -10.55 19.56 6.20
N ALA A 77 -11.16 19.27 7.35
CA ALA A 77 -10.70 18.21 8.24
C ALA A 77 -10.74 16.84 7.55
N THR A 78 -11.81 16.53 6.81
CA THR A 78 -11.94 15.27 6.07
C THR A 78 -10.86 15.14 5.01
N LEU A 79 -10.59 16.20 4.24
CA LEU A 79 -9.53 16.22 3.25
C LEU A 79 -8.17 15.95 3.90
N LEU A 80 -7.82 16.68 4.96
CA LEU A 80 -6.56 16.52 5.66
C LEU A 80 -6.41 15.13 6.28
N GLN A 81 -7.50 14.54 6.79
CA GLN A 81 -7.50 13.19 7.33
C GLN A 81 -7.29 12.13 6.24
N ALA A 82 -7.92 12.30 5.07
CA ALA A 82 -7.71 11.43 3.92
C ALA A 82 -6.27 11.50 3.41
N LEU A 83 -5.73 12.70 3.21
CA LEU A 83 -4.35 12.91 2.76
C LEU A 83 -3.32 12.42 3.79
N GLY A 84 -3.55 12.66 5.07
CA GLY A 84 -2.70 12.15 6.16
C GLY A 84 -2.73 10.63 6.23
N GLY A 85 -3.90 10.02 6.03
CA GLY A 85 -4.05 8.58 5.95
C GLY A 85 -3.32 7.98 4.75
N ILE A 86 -3.39 8.59 3.57
CA ILE A 86 -2.64 8.09 2.40
C ILE A 86 -1.14 8.30 2.62
N GLY A 87 -0.72 9.45 3.15
CA GLY A 87 0.68 9.74 3.42
C GLY A 87 1.31 8.82 4.48
N SER A 88 0.55 8.34 5.46
CA SER A 88 1.03 7.35 6.43
C SER A 88 1.26 5.98 5.79
N GLN A 89 0.51 5.64 4.74
CA GLN A 89 0.65 4.39 4.00
C GLN A 89 1.81 4.44 3.01
N THR A 90 2.07 5.59 2.38
CA THR A 90 3.18 5.77 1.44
C THR A 90 4.50 6.14 2.12
N GLY A 91 4.45 6.63 3.37
CA GLY A 91 5.61 7.14 4.11
C GLY A 91 6.06 8.53 3.67
N LEU A 92 5.30 9.21 2.81
CA LEU A 92 5.61 10.55 2.31
C LEU A 92 4.39 11.47 2.42
N ALA A 93 4.63 12.73 2.80
CA ALA A 93 3.56 13.72 2.87
C ALA A 93 3.01 14.04 1.47
N ALA A 94 1.70 14.30 1.41
CA ALA A 94 0.99 14.66 0.18
C ALA A 94 1.29 16.11 -0.24
N ILE A 95 2.48 16.35 -0.80
CA ILE A 95 3.01 17.69 -1.09
C ILE A 95 2.82 18.15 -2.53
N ASN A 96 2.60 17.23 -3.48
CA ASN A 96 2.56 17.54 -4.92
C ASN A 96 1.16 17.39 -5.55
N LEU A 97 0.11 17.26 -4.73
CA LEU A 97 -1.27 17.23 -5.22
C LEU A 97 -1.72 18.58 -5.75
N GLN A 98 -2.73 18.55 -6.63
CA GLN A 98 -3.39 19.75 -7.14
C GLN A 98 -4.80 19.85 -6.53
N MET A 99 -5.28 21.07 -6.28
CA MET A 99 -6.65 21.33 -5.80
C MET A 99 -7.40 22.20 -6.79
N THR A 100 -8.69 21.93 -7.01
CA THR A 100 -9.57 22.74 -7.86
C THR A 100 -10.99 22.82 -7.29
N ASP A 101 -11.68 23.92 -7.54
CA ASP A 101 -13.13 24.04 -7.39
C ASP A 101 -13.88 24.01 -8.74
N ASP A 102 -13.14 24.03 -9.85
CA ASP A 102 -13.68 24.02 -11.21
C ASP A 102 -13.76 22.61 -11.79
N GLY A 103 -14.99 22.17 -12.09
CA GLY A 103 -15.27 20.88 -12.71
C GLY A 103 -14.72 20.72 -14.13
N ASN A 104 -14.35 21.81 -14.81
CA ASN A 104 -13.74 21.71 -16.15
C ASN A 104 -12.30 21.17 -16.08
N GLN A 105 -11.60 21.35 -14.96
CA GLN A 105 -10.23 20.87 -14.76
C GLN A 105 -10.16 19.34 -14.58
N ILE A 106 -11.30 18.69 -14.31
CA ILE A 106 -11.42 17.24 -14.12
C ILE A 106 -11.12 16.49 -15.42
N LYS A 107 -11.49 17.06 -16.59
CA LYS A 107 -11.43 16.37 -17.89
C LYS A 107 -10.02 15.94 -18.31
N ASN A 108 -8.99 16.65 -17.84
CA ASN A 108 -7.61 16.45 -18.26
C ASN A 108 -6.77 15.67 -17.24
N LYS A 109 -7.38 15.17 -16.14
CA LYS A 109 -6.66 14.47 -15.08
C LYS A 109 -7.09 13.02 -14.97
N THR A 110 -6.11 12.14 -14.75
CA THR A 110 -6.34 10.70 -14.64
C THR A 110 -6.82 10.27 -13.25
N ARG A 111 -6.38 10.93 -12.17
CA ARG A 111 -6.73 10.58 -10.78
C ARG A 111 -7.38 11.77 -10.10
N ILE A 112 -8.71 11.78 -10.14
CA ILE A 112 -9.52 12.78 -9.42
C ILE A 112 -9.85 12.20 -8.05
N CYS A 113 -9.42 12.88 -7.00
CA CYS A 113 -9.68 12.56 -5.61
C CYS A 113 -10.86 13.37 -5.08
N CYS A 114 -11.57 12.74 -4.15
CA CYS A 114 -12.82 13.17 -3.53
C CYS A 114 -12.71 14.50 -2.78
#